data_AF-A0A6N7SQ72-F1
#
_entry.id   AF-A0A6N7SQ72-F1
#
_cell.length_a   1.000
_cell.length_b   1.000
_cell.length_c   1.000
_cell.angle_alpha   90.00
_cell.angle_beta   90.00
_cell.angle_gamma   90.00
#
_symmetry.space_group_name_H-M   'P 1'
#
loop_
_entity.id
_entity.type
_entity.pdbx_description
1 polymer ?
#
loop_
_entity_poly.entity_id
_entity_poly.type
_entity_poly.pdbx_seq_one_letter_code
_entity_poly.pdbx_strand_id
1 'polypeptide(L)'
;MDDNETLRTSHTSKQFVVTIARNGVCKYIDRSFSKNLNCTVCLNRAKRFQSEKQAWNYAKYLGIENRCDVLSVIVEMRLEVE
;
A
#
# COMPACT_ATOMS: atom_id res chain seq x y z
N MET A 1 27.25 -5.84 -33.67
CA MET A 1 26.07 -5.12 -33.18
C MET A 1 25.20 -6.18 -32.55
N ASP A 2 25.38 -6.41 -31.25
CA ASP A 2 24.51 -7.26 -30.47
C ASP A 2 23.80 -6.33 -29.47
N ASP A 3 22.66 -5.80 -29.91
CA ASP A 3 21.75 -5.06 -29.04
C ASP A 3 21.06 -6.08 -28.14
N ASN A 4 21.72 -6.42 -27.06
CA ASN A 4 21.15 -7.17 -25.95
C ASN A 4 20.20 -6.22 -25.20
N GLU A 5 19.04 -5.94 -25.80
CA GLU A 5 17.94 -5.23 -25.15
C GLU A 5 17.52 -6.04 -23.93
N THR A 6 18.10 -5.70 -22.79
CA THR A 6 17.77 -6.28 -21.51
C THR A 6 16.32 -5.90 -21.23
N LEU A 7 15.40 -6.85 -21.46
CA LEU A 7 14.00 -6.78 -21.08
C LEU A 7 13.95 -6.32 -19.62
N ARG A 8 13.71 -5.02 -19.40
CA ARG A 8 13.40 -4.47 -18.09
C ARG A 8 12.07 -5.07 -17.67
N THR A 9 12.12 -6.24 -17.03
CA THR A 9 10.96 -6.84 -16.40
C THR A 9 10.60 -5.95 -15.21
N SER A 10 9.71 -4.99 -15.45
CA SER A 10 9.02 -4.26 -14.39
C SER A 10 8.32 -5.29 -13.51
N HIS A 11 8.96 -5.69 -12.42
CA HIS A 11 8.36 -6.64 -11.49
C HIS A 11 7.27 -5.90 -10.71
N THR A 12 6.05 -5.97 -11.20
CA THR A 12 4.88 -5.48 -10.49
C THR A 12 4.49 -6.46 -9.40
N SER A 13 4.35 -5.98 -8.15
CA SER A 13 3.87 -6.79 -7.02
C SER A 13 2.47 -6.33 -6.62
N LYS A 14 1.55 -7.29 -6.45
CA LYS A 14 0.22 -7.02 -5.88
C LYS A 14 0.34 -6.89 -4.37
N GLN A 15 -0.09 -5.75 -3.84
CA GLN A 15 -0.09 -5.46 -2.41
C GLN A 15 -1.47 -4.98 -1.96
N PHE A 16 -1.69 -4.90 -0.66
CA PHE A 16 -2.96 -4.49 -0.06
C PHE A 16 -2.74 -3.25 0.81
N VAL A 17 -3.71 -2.33 0.81
CA VAL A 17 -3.69 -1.12 1.65
C VAL A 17 -5.03 -0.97 2.37
N VAL A 18 -4.99 -0.39 3.56
CA VAL A 18 -6.20 -0.03 4.32
C VAL A 18 -6.59 1.40 3.99
N THR A 19 -7.87 1.63 3.73
CA THR A 19 -8.45 2.93 3.42
C THR A 19 -9.56 3.31 4.39
N ILE A 20 -9.74 4.60 4.64
CA ILE A 20 -10.79 5.14 5.50
C ILE A 20 -11.37 6.41 4.86
N ALA A 21 -12.68 6.55 4.90
CA ALA A 21 -13.34 7.79 4.54
C ALA A 21 -13.20 8.81 5.68
N ARG A 22 -12.54 9.94 5.42
CA ARG A 22 -12.47 11.09 6.35
C ARG A 22 -12.80 12.37 5.61
N ASN A 23 -13.81 13.09 6.08
CA ASN A 23 -14.30 14.34 5.48
C ASN A 23 -14.70 14.16 4.00
N GLY A 24 -15.37 13.05 3.67
CA GLY A 24 -15.80 12.75 2.30
C GLY A 24 -14.67 12.29 1.34
N VAL A 25 -13.43 12.20 1.82
CA VAL A 25 -12.27 11.77 1.01
C VAL A 25 -11.77 10.41 1.50
N CYS A 26 -11.56 9.49 0.55
CA CYS A 26 -10.91 8.21 0.82
C CYS A 26 -9.41 8.42 1.02
N LYS A 27 -8.89 8.02 2.19
CA LYS A 27 -7.48 8.17 2.55
C LYS A 27 -6.90 6.82 2.92
N TYR A 28 -5.64 6.59 2.58
CA TYR A 28 -4.88 5.43 3.02
C TYR A 28 -4.39 5.61 4.45
N ILE A 29 -4.18 4.52 5.17
CA ILE A 29 -3.40 4.54 6.40
C ILE A 29 -1.93 4.80 6.04
N ASP A 30 -1.34 5.85 6.60
CA ASP A 30 0.07 6.20 6.36
C ASP A 30 0.98 5.14 7.02
N ARG A 31 2.13 4.85 6.40
CA ARG A 31 3.12 3.90 6.92
C ARG A 31 3.80 4.38 8.20
N SER A 32 3.81 5.69 8.45
CA SER A 32 4.29 6.28 9.70
C SER A 32 3.39 5.85 10.85
N PHE A 33 3.98 5.16 11.83
CA PHE A 33 3.26 4.78 13.03
C PHE A 33 2.92 6.03 13.86
N SER A 34 1.64 6.22 14.19
CA SER A 34 1.21 7.19 15.19
C SER A 34 0.03 6.66 15.99
N LYS A 35 -0.08 7.09 17.25
CA LYS A 35 -1.25 6.84 18.10
C LYS A 35 -2.53 7.51 17.57
N ASN A 36 -2.41 8.50 16.68
CA ASN A 36 -3.52 9.34 16.23
C ASN A 36 -4.11 8.91 14.87
N LEU A 37 -3.78 7.71 14.39
CA LEU A 37 -4.18 7.20 13.08
C LEU A 37 -3.87 8.21 11.95
N ASN A 38 -2.61 8.25 11.55
CA ASN A 38 -2.19 9.07 10.42
C ASN A 38 -2.79 8.52 9.11
N CYS A 39 -3.38 9.40 8.32
CA CYS A 39 -3.91 9.07 7.00
C CYS A 39 -3.25 9.92 5.92
N THR A 40 -3.17 9.40 4.71
CA THR A 40 -2.56 10.06 3.55
C THR A 40 -3.36 9.79 2.30
N VAL A 41 -3.36 10.73 1.35
CA VAL A 41 -3.91 10.50 -0.01
C VAL A 41 -2.85 9.93 -0.96
N CYS A 42 -1.58 9.89 -0.54
CA CYS A 42 -0.49 9.43 -1.37
C CYS A 42 -0.26 7.93 -1.20
N LEU A 43 -0.50 7.14 -2.25
CA LEU A 43 -0.28 5.68 -2.23
C LEU A 43 1.18 5.29 -1.92
N ASN A 44 2.15 6.15 -2.25
CA ASN A 44 3.57 5.95 -1.92
C ASN A 44 3.88 6.06 -0.43
N ARG A 45 3.00 6.70 0.33
CA ARG A 45 3.10 6.82 1.79
C ARG A 45 2.17 5.85 2.51
N ALA A 46 1.29 5.16 1.79
CA ALA A 46 0.39 4.18 2.37
C ALA A 46 1.18 3.02 2.99
N LYS A 47 0.69 2.50 4.11
CA LYS A 47 1.15 1.21 4.65
C LYS A 47 0.64 0.10 3.75
N ARG A 48 1.56 -0.71 3.23
CA ARG A 48 1.27 -1.80 2.31
C ARG A 48 1.46 -3.14 3.00
N PHE A 49 0.64 -4.11 2.62
CA PHE A 49 0.62 -5.46 3.16
C PHE A 49 0.75 -6.48 2.02
N GLN A 50 1.38 -7.62 2.30
CA GLN A 50 1.57 -8.67 1.30
C GLN A 50 0.31 -9.51 1.10
N SER A 51 -0.64 -9.46 2.04
CA SER A 51 -1.92 -10.15 1.93
C SER A 51 -3.07 -9.34 2.52
N GLU A 52 -4.26 -9.60 2.01
CA GLU A 52 -5.50 -8.99 2.51
C GLU A 52 -5.71 -9.27 4.00
N LYS A 53 -5.42 -10.51 4.43
CA LYS A 53 -5.49 -10.92 5.84
C LYS A 53 -4.60 -10.05 6.75
N GLN A 54 -3.39 -9.71 6.30
CA GLN A 54 -2.49 -8.84 7.07
C GLN A 54 -3.07 -7.42 7.19
N ALA A 55 -3.65 -6.89 6.11
CA ALA A 55 -4.30 -5.58 6.12
C ALA A 55 -5.49 -5.53 7.09
N TRP A 56 -6.37 -6.54 7.06
CA TRP A 56 -7.50 -6.66 7.98
C TRP A 56 -7.08 -6.83 9.44
N ASN A 57 -6.06 -7.66 9.71
CA ASN A 57 -5.51 -7.80 11.06
C ASN A 57 -5.00 -6.45 11.59
N TYR A 58 -4.39 -5.64 10.72
CA TYR A 58 -3.92 -4.31 11.07
C TYR A 58 -5.07 -3.34 11.32
N ALA A 59 -6.13 -3.38 10.50
CA ALA A 59 -7.34 -2.59 10.73
C ALA A 59 -8.01 -2.91 12.08
N LYS A 60 -8.08 -4.20 12.44
CA LYS A 60 -8.58 -4.66 13.74
C LYS A 60 -7.71 -4.19 14.90
N TYR A 61 -6.38 -4.27 14.75
CA TYR A 61 -5.45 -3.73 15.76
C TYR A 61 -5.67 -2.23 16.01
N LEU A 62 -6.06 -1.48 14.98
CA LEU A 62 -6.37 -0.05 15.07
C LEU A 62 -7.81 0.25 15.50
N GLY A 63 -8.68 -0.75 15.64
CA GLY A 63 -10.10 -0.56 16.00
C GLY A 63 -10.91 0.19 14.93
N ILE A 64 -10.59 -0.02 13.65
CA ILE A 64 -11.24 0.63 12.51
C ILE A 64 -11.87 -0.35 11.52
N GLU A 65 -11.96 -1.64 11.85
CA GLU A 65 -12.44 -2.70 10.96
C GLU A 65 -13.84 -2.45 10.37
N ASN A 66 -14.72 -1.75 11.10
CA ASN A 66 -16.07 -1.41 10.63
C ASN A 66 -16.15 -0.04 9.93
N ARG A 67 -15.01 0.62 9.71
CA ARG A 67 -14.90 1.98 9.18
C ARG A 67 -13.84 2.09 8.07
N CYS A 68 -13.35 0.96 7.58
CA CYS A 68 -12.28 0.91 6.60
C CYS A 68 -12.58 -0.12 5.51
N ASP A 69 -11.92 0.07 4.36
CA ASP A 69 -11.89 -0.91 3.28
C ASP A 69 -10.45 -1.33 3.01
N VAL A 70 -10.26 -2.57 2.56
CA VAL A 70 -8.96 -3.07 2.08
C VAL A 70 -8.97 -3.09 0.56
N LEU A 71 -8.03 -2.37 -0.05
CA LEU A 71 -7.88 -2.30 -1.51
C LEU A 71 -6.61 -3.02 -1.96
N SER A 72 -6.69 -3.74 -3.08
CA SER A 72 -5.50 -4.26 -3.74
C SER A 72 -4.91 -3.20 -4.66
N VAL A 73 -3.60 -3.01 -4.60
CA VAL A 73 -2.84 -2.07 -5.41
C VAL A 73 -1.68 -2.78 -6.09
N ILE A 74 -1.34 -2.35 -7.31
CA ILE A 74 -0.17 -2.84 -8.03
C ILE A 74 0.96 -1.85 -7.80
N VAL A 75 2.12 -2.35 -7.37
CA VAL A 75 3.31 -1.54 -7.11
C VAL A 75 4.42 -1.98 -8.06
N GLU A 76 4.99 -1.04 -8.80
CA GLU A 76 6.22 -1.26 -9.57
C GLU A 76 7.42 -1.36 -8.62
N MET A 77 8.11 -2.49 -8.62
CA MET A 77 9.38 -2.63 -7.92
C MET A 77 10.49 -2.08 -8.82
N ARG A 78 11.21 -1.04 -8.34
CA ARG A 78 12.46 -0.63 -8.96
C ARG A 78 13.57 -1.52 -8.41
N LEU A 79 14.23 -2.26 -9.28
CA LEU A 79 15.52 -2.89 -8.95
C LEU A 79 16.52 -1.74 -8.76
N GLU A 80 16.98 -1.52 -7.53
CA GLU A 80 18.20 -0.77 -7.30
C GLU A 80 19.34 -1.68 -7.77
N VAL A 81 20.03 -1.26 -8.83
CA VAL A 81 21.27 -1.89 -9.28
C VAL A 81 22.35 -1.36 -8.33
N GLU A 82 22.83 -2.21 -7.42
CA GLU A 82 24.06 -1.98 -6.65
C GLU A 82 25.31 -2.08 -7.55
#